data_AF-A0A352DQ68-F1
#
_entry.id   AF-A0A352DQ68-F1
#
_cell.length_a   1.000
_cell.length_b   1.000
_cell.length_c   1.000
_cell.angle_alpha   90.00
_cell.angle_beta   90.00
_cell.angle_gamma   90.00
#
_symmetry.space_group_name_H-M   'P 1'
#
loop_
_entity.id
_entity.type
_entity.pdbx_description
1 polymer ?
#
loop_
_entity_poly.entity_id
_entity_poly.type
_entity_poly.pdbx_seq_one_letter_code
_entity_poly.pdbx_strand_id
1 'polypeptide(L)'
;MDSEEQFEYSETEALPEEFDEKTLKKLRKAELKRLVMSDLRQNADGSLSSGRGLILTPYGFGDGAMNVMIFGIKDRKFRYRSTLKNQTQNYYQISKAMQKTGHIVSMDTAPDAAVCYVRHIVLRPVVLFYENDSETDINNVVIHAYCGRSPLAFLAVRQAVKRFEKELPKQIKRAASKEHS
;
A
#
# COMPACT_ATOMS: atom_id res chain seq x y z
N MET A 1 -10.32 40.79 25.31
CA MET A 1 -10.21 41.18 23.88
C MET A 1 -9.09 40.33 23.34
N ASP A 2 -9.48 39.09 23.03
CA ASP A 2 -8.57 38.00 22.68
C ASP A 2 -8.30 38.09 21.17
N SER A 3 -7.05 38.37 20.84
CA SER A 3 -6.55 38.34 19.47
C SER A 3 -6.35 36.88 19.06
N GLU A 4 -7.29 36.37 18.27
CA GLU A 4 -7.16 35.11 17.55
C GLU A 4 -6.00 35.23 16.54
N GLU A 5 -4.85 34.66 16.88
CA GLU A 5 -3.78 34.40 15.92
C GLU A 5 -4.25 33.32 14.94
N GLN A 6 -4.69 33.76 13.76
CA GLN A 6 -4.93 32.90 12.62
C GLN A 6 -3.58 32.42 12.07
N PHE A 7 -3.25 31.15 12.28
CA PHE A 7 -2.14 30.48 11.60
C PHE A 7 -2.58 30.15 10.16
N GLU A 8 -2.29 31.07 9.27
CA GLU A 8 -2.37 30.89 7.82
C GLU A 8 -1.23 29.95 7.39
N TYR A 9 -1.53 28.66 7.22
CA TYR A 9 -0.58 27.70 6.65
C TYR A 9 -0.59 27.87 5.12
N SER A 10 0.41 28.61 4.63
CA SER A 10 0.64 28.83 3.20
C SER A 10 0.90 27.53 2.45
N GLU A 11 0.25 27.43 1.30
CA GLU A 11 0.31 26.36 0.32
C GLU A 11 1.73 26.05 -0.20
N THR A 12 1.93 24.78 -0.52
CA THR A 12 2.95 24.28 -1.47
C THR A 12 4.42 24.56 -1.14
N GLU A 13 4.98 23.83 -0.17
CA GLU A 13 6.39 23.44 -0.28
C GLU A 13 6.51 22.53 -1.51
N ALA A 14 6.94 23.10 -2.63
CA ALA A 14 7.34 22.36 -3.81
C ALA A 14 8.35 21.27 -3.39
N LEU A 15 8.06 20.02 -3.75
CA LEU A 15 8.94 18.89 -3.50
C LEU A 15 10.33 19.22 -4.06
N PRO A 16 11.41 19.13 -3.26
CA PRO A 16 12.74 19.48 -3.71
C PRO A 16 13.19 18.59 -4.87
N GLU A 17 14.06 19.17 -5.70
CA GLU A 17 14.70 18.60 -6.89
C GLU A 17 15.01 17.09 -6.74
N GLU A 18 14.62 16.33 -7.78
CA GLU A 18 14.80 14.89 -7.98
C GLU A 18 15.54 14.16 -6.85
N PHE A 19 14.78 13.65 -5.87
CA PHE A 19 15.34 12.75 -4.87
C PHE A 19 16.05 11.56 -5.56
N ASP A 20 17.30 11.29 -5.18
CA ASP A 20 18.02 10.06 -5.56
C ASP A 20 17.09 8.85 -5.38
N GLU A 21 17.08 7.92 -6.36
CA GLU A 21 16.26 6.71 -6.36
C GLU A 21 16.38 5.95 -5.03
N LYS A 22 17.57 5.98 -4.41
CA LYS A 22 17.80 5.39 -3.08
C LYS A 22 17.03 6.10 -1.97
N THR A 23 16.97 7.43 -2.01
CA THR A 23 16.23 8.25 -1.04
C THR A 23 14.73 8.04 -1.21
N LEU A 24 14.24 8.03 -2.46
CA LEU A 24 12.83 7.76 -2.75
C LEU A 24 12.40 6.36 -2.29
N LYS A 25 13.23 5.34 -2.52
CA LYS A 25 13.01 3.98 -1.98
C LYS A 25 12.96 3.94 -0.45
N LYS A 26 13.81 4.71 0.23
CA LYS A 26 13.80 4.81 1.70
C LYS A 26 12.53 5.49 2.21
N LEU A 27 12.14 6.61 1.60
CA LEU A 27 10.91 7.34 1.92
C LEU A 27 9.68 6.46 1.70
N ARG A 28 9.60 5.79 0.55
CA ARG A 28 8.51 4.86 0.24
C ARG A 28 8.41 3.72 1.25
N LYS A 29 9.54 3.15 1.66
CA LYS A 29 9.57 2.10 2.69
C LYS A 29 9.12 2.64 4.05
N ALA A 30 9.47 3.87 4.40
CA ALA A 30 9.01 4.50 5.64
C ALA A 30 7.50 4.76 5.60
N GLU A 31 6.97 5.25 4.48
CA GLU A 31 5.55 5.46 4.25
C GLU A 31 4.77 4.15 4.34
N LEU A 32 5.20 3.11 3.62
CA LEU A 32 4.62 1.75 3.73
C LEU A 32 4.66 1.22 5.16
N LYS A 33 5.70 1.54 5.94
CA LYS A 33 5.78 1.13 7.35
C LYS A 33 4.65 1.76 8.14
N ARG A 34 4.40 3.06 7.96
CA ARG A 34 3.34 3.80 8.66
C ARG A 34 1.97 3.26 8.30
N LEU A 35 1.72 3.02 7.01
CA LEU A 35 0.47 2.41 6.54
C LEU A 35 0.22 1.05 7.20
N VAL A 36 1.22 0.18 7.24
CA VAL A 36 1.12 -1.16 7.86
C VAL A 36 0.99 -1.06 9.40
N MET A 37 1.50 0.00 10.01
CA MET A 37 1.28 0.32 11.43
C MET A 37 -0.11 0.89 11.72
N SER A 38 -0.99 1.01 10.72
CA SER A 38 -2.31 1.65 10.83
C SER A 38 -2.26 3.13 11.20
N ASP A 39 -1.14 3.81 10.94
CA ASP A 39 -1.07 5.27 11.03
C ASP A 39 -1.67 5.88 9.75
N LEU A 40 -3.00 5.93 9.72
CA LEU A 40 -3.81 6.34 8.58
C LEU A 40 -4.58 7.61 8.92
N ARG A 41 -4.62 8.55 7.98
CA ARG A 41 -5.50 9.73 8.02
C ARG A 41 -6.46 9.66 6.86
N GLN A 42 -7.69 10.15 7.05
CA GLN A 42 -8.65 10.26 5.96
C GLN A 42 -8.51 11.65 5.33
N ASN A 43 -8.32 11.66 4.02
CA ASN A 43 -8.28 12.87 3.21
C ASN A 43 -9.71 13.36 2.91
N ALA A 44 -9.85 14.60 2.42
CA ALA A 44 -11.16 15.20 2.09
C ALA A 44 -11.93 14.45 1.00
N ASP A 45 -11.22 13.75 0.10
CA ASP A 45 -11.77 12.91 -0.96
C ASP A 45 -12.20 11.51 -0.47
N GLY A 46 -12.02 11.22 0.82
CA GLY A 46 -12.32 9.93 1.43
C GLY A 46 -11.25 8.86 1.24
N SER A 47 -10.15 9.16 0.54
CA SER A 47 -8.97 8.28 0.49
C SER A 47 -8.24 8.26 1.83
N LEU A 48 -7.45 7.21 2.08
CA LEU A 48 -6.57 7.15 3.25
C LEU A 48 -5.15 7.58 2.85
N SER A 49 -4.46 8.32 3.71
CA SER A 49 -3.05 8.68 3.55
C SER A 49 -2.24 8.24 4.76
N SER A 50 -0.92 8.18 4.61
CA SER A 50 -0.06 7.91 5.76
C SER A 50 -0.05 9.11 6.72
N GLY A 51 -0.15 8.86 8.02
CA GLY A 51 0.05 9.90 9.02
C GLY A 51 1.48 10.43 9.01
N ARG A 52 1.65 11.70 9.39
CA ARG A 52 2.97 12.28 9.72
C ARG A 52 3.34 12.08 11.20
N GLY A 53 2.48 11.40 11.97
CA GLY A 53 2.66 11.20 13.40
C GLY A 53 3.63 10.07 13.72
N LEU A 54 4.37 10.21 14.82
CA LEU A 54 5.09 9.09 15.43
C LEU A 54 4.15 8.47 16.46
N ILE A 55 3.34 7.48 16.09
CA ILE A 55 2.55 6.73 17.07
C ILE A 55 3.50 5.73 17.76
N LEU A 56 4.09 6.15 18.87
CA LEU A 56 4.90 5.31 19.76
C LEU A 56 4.02 4.88 20.93
N THR A 57 3.37 3.72 20.80
CA THR A 57 2.53 3.17 21.88
C THR A 57 3.26 2.00 22.55
N PRO A 58 3.70 2.14 23.82
CA PRO A 58 4.69 1.27 24.44
C PRO A 58 4.18 -0.07 25.00
N TYR A 59 2.90 -0.44 24.84
CA TYR A 59 2.36 -1.66 25.45
C TYR A 59 1.77 -2.61 24.40
N GLY A 60 2.48 -3.70 24.16
CA GLY A 60 1.96 -4.88 23.47
C GLY A 60 1.74 -5.99 24.49
N PHE A 61 0.56 -6.60 24.46
CA PHE A 61 0.26 -8.03 24.66
C PHE A 61 -1.26 -8.14 24.87
N GLY A 62 -1.93 -8.88 23.99
CA GLY A 62 -3.31 -9.31 24.19
C GLY A 62 -4.36 -8.35 23.64
N ASP A 63 -5.22 -8.90 22.79
CA ASP A 63 -6.59 -8.46 22.54
C ASP A 63 -6.83 -7.08 21.90
N GLY A 64 -7.17 -7.07 20.61
CA GLY A 64 -7.99 -6.03 20.00
C GLY A 64 -7.35 -4.66 19.73
N ALA A 65 -6.17 -4.34 20.28
CA ALA A 65 -5.52 -3.05 20.05
C ALA A 65 -4.70 -3.04 18.75
N MET A 66 -4.98 -2.06 17.88
CA MET A 66 -4.36 -1.83 16.56
C MET A 66 -2.86 -1.48 16.58
N ASN A 67 -2.07 -1.90 17.58
CA ASN A 67 -0.72 -1.42 17.78
C ASN A 67 0.26 -2.59 17.93
N VAL A 68 1.08 -2.83 16.91
CA VAL A 68 2.04 -3.92 16.92
C VAL A 68 3.44 -3.41 16.58
N MET A 69 4.42 -3.72 17.41
CA MET A 69 5.83 -3.46 17.13
C MET A 69 6.24 -4.21 15.85
N ILE A 70 6.50 -3.45 14.79
CA ILE A 70 6.89 -4.00 13.50
C ILE A 70 8.42 -4.13 13.45
N PHE A 71 8.94 -5.35 13.64
CA PHE A 71 10.37 -5.70 13.45
C PHE A 71 10.88 -5.45 12.02
N GLY A 72 9.98 -5.15 11.09
CA GLY A 72 10.27 -4.78 9.71
C GLY A 72 9.07 -5.08 8.81
N ILE A 73 9.13 -4.64 7.56
CA ILE A 73 8.12 -4.97 6.56
C ILE A 73 8.56 -6.24 5.83
N LYS A 74 7.63 -7.16 5.64
CA LYS A 74 7.77 -8.29 4.72
C LYS A 74 7.15 -7.88 3.39
N ASP A 75 7.95 -7.91 2.33
CA ASP A 75 7.51 -7.72 0.95
C ASP A 75 7.34 -9.09 0.29
N ARG A 76 6.22 -9.29 -0.40
CA ARG A 76 5.96 -10.45 -1.25
C ARG A 76 5.47 -9.95 -2.60
N LYS A 77 6.20 -10.30 -3.67
CA LYS A 77 5.85 -9.97 -5.04
C LYS A 77 4.97 -11.06 -5.66
N PHE A 78 3.91 -10.65 -6.34
CA PHE A 78 3.00 -11.50 -7.09
C PHE A 78 2.96 -11.02 -8.53
N ARG A 79 3.33 -11.91 -9.47
CA ARG A 79 3.31 -11.61 -10.90
C ARG A 79 2.00 -12.12 -11.51
N TYR A 80 1.41 -11.28 -12.36
CA TYR A 80 0.20 -11.55 -13.10
C TYR A 80 0.46 -11.30 -14.58
N ARG A 81 -0.24 -12.04 -15.43
CA ARG A 81 -0.31 -11.84 -16.86
C ARG A 81 -1.66 -11.22 -17.21
N SER A 82 -1.63 -10.13 -17.93
CA SER A 82 -2.81 -9.49 -18.50
C SER A 82 -2.90 -9.77 -19.99
N THR A 83 -4.12 -9.90 -20.49
CA THR A 83 -4.42 -9.90 -21.93
C THR A 83 -5.02 -8.57 -22.40
N LEU A 84 -4.99 -7.54 -21.56
CA LEU A 84 -5.48 -6.21 -21.91
C LEU A 84 -4.46 -5.47 -22.78
N LYS A 85 -4.95 -4.57 -23.63
CA LYS A 85 -4.12 -3.94 -24.67
C LYS A 85 -3.20 -2.84 -24.14
N ASN A 86 -3.67 -2.10 -23.12
CA ASN A 86 -3.02 -0.88 -22.67
C ASN A 86 -2.78 -0.90 -21.15
N GLN A 87 -1.70 -0.26 -20.71
CA GLN A 87 -1.37 -0.15 -19.28
C GLN A 87 -2.44 0.60 -18.48
N THR A 88 -3.07 1.62 -19.06
CA THR A 88 -4.18 2.35 -18.43
C THR A 88 -5.37 1.43 -18.12
N GLN A 89 -5.65 0.46 -19.00
CA GLN A 89 -6.70 -0.53 -18.75
C GLN A 89 -6.32 -1.49 -17.63
N ASN A 90 -5.06 -1.91 -17.56
CA ASN A 90 -4.55 -2.70 -16.43
C ASN A 90 -4.70 -1.94 -15.12
N TYR A 91 -4.19 -0.70 -15.07
CA TYR A 91 -4.27 0.17 -13.90
C TYR A 91 -5.72 0.35 -13.44
N TYR A 92 -6.63 0.68 -14.35
CA TYR A 92 -8.05 0.87 -14.02
C TYR A 92 -8.68 -0.39 -13.43
N GLN A 93 -8.46 -1.56 -14.05
CA GLN A 93 -9.04 -2.82 -13.56
C GLN A 93 -8.44 -3.25 -12.22
N ILE A 94 -7.14 -3.04 -12.03
CA ILE A 94 -6.44 -3.33 -10.76
C ILE A 94 -6.94 -2.39 -9.66
N SER A 95 -7.01 -1.09 -9.93
CA SER A 95 -7.51 -0.09 -8.99
C SER A 95 -8.95 -0.40 -8.57
N LYS A 96 -9.81 -0.76 -9.53
CA LYS A 96 -11.18 -1.21 -9.25
C LYS A 96 -11.24 -2.47 -8.36
N ALA A 97 -10.38 -3.46 -8.63
CA ALA A 97 -10.29 -4.66 -7.80
C ALA A 97 -9.74 -4.34 -6.39
N MET A 98 -8.78 -3.44 -6.29
CA MET A 98 -8.22 -2.96 -5.02
C MET A 98 -9.25 -2.23 -4.17
N GLN A 99 -10.08 -1.37 -4.78
CA GLN A 99 -11.16 -0.65 -4.10
C GLN A 99 -12.22 -1.58 -3.50
N LYS A 100 -12.48 -2.71 -4.15
CA LYS A 100 -13.39 -3.73 -3.61
C LYS A 100 -12.75 -4.60 -2.53
N THR A 101 -11.42 -4.75 -2.57
CA THR A 101 -10.69 -5.61 -1.65
C THR A 101 -10.41 -4.93 -0.31
N GLY A 102 -10.18 -3.61 -0.32
CA GLY A 102 -9.82 -2.84 0.86
C GLY A 102 -10.01 -1.33 0.65
N HIS A 103 -9.44 -0.54 1.56
CA HIS A 103 -9.52 0.92 1.47
C HIS A 103 -8.41 1.44 0.56
N ILE A 104 -8.75 2.31 -0.39
CA ILE A 104 -7.75 2.95 -1.25
C ILE A 104 -6.87 3.88 -0.42
N VAL A 105 -5.57 3.80 -0.68
CA VAL A 105 -4.55 4.62 -0.01
C VAL A 105 -3.84 5.47 -1.06
N SER A 106 -3.70 6.74 -0.75
CA SER A 106 -2.85 7.68 -1.49
C SER A 106 -1.48 7.73 -0.83
N MET A 107 -0.43 7.63 -1.64
CA MET A 107 0.96 7.67 -1.18
C MET A 107 1.67 8.89 -1.77
N ASP A 108 2.34 9.66 -0.92
CA ASP A 108 3.10 10.84 -1.33
C ASP A 108 4.31 10.44 -2.20
N THR A 109 4.89 9.26 -1.93
CA THR A 109 6.09 8.77 -2.63
C THR A 109 5.80 8.05 -3.95
N ALA A 110 4.53 7.82 -4.27
CA ALA A 110 4.11 7.11 -5.48
C ALA A 110 2.66 7.49 -5.85
N PRO A 111 2.41 8.71 -6.35
CA PRO A 111 1.06 9.20 -6.66
C PRO A 111 0.38 8.41 -7.79
N ASP A 112 1.15 7.85 -8.73
CA ASP A 112 0.65 7.07 -9.86
C ASP A 112 0.44 5.59 -9.54
N ALA A 113 0.73 5.15 -8.32
CA ALA A 113 0.55 3.76 -7.90
C ALA A 113 -0.87 3.52 -7.39
N ALA A 114 -1.44 2.35 -7.74
CA ALA A 114 -2.68 1.92 -7.10
C ALA A 114 -2.33 1.18 -5.81
N VAL A 115 -2.81 1.69 -4.68
CA VAL A 115 -2.49 1.16 -3.36
C VAL A 115 -3.78 0.92 -2.59
N CYS A 116 -3.89 -0.22 -1.90
CA CYS A 116 -4.98 -0.43 -0.96
C CYS A 116 -4.53 -1.08 0.35
N TYR A 117 -5.22 -0.67 1.41
CA TYR A 117 -5.08 -1.17 2.76
C TYR A 117 -6.16 -2.22 3.03
N VAL A 118 -5.72 -3.46 3.23
CA VAL A 118 -6.60 -4.60 3.52
C VAL A 118 -6.54 -4.89 5.02
N ARG A 119 -7.65 -4.57 5.71
CA ARG A 119 -7.82 -4.87 7.13
C ARG A 119 -8.38 -6.28 7.31
N HIS A 120 -7.80 -7.01 8.25
CA HIS A 120 -8.32 -8.29 8.73
C HIS A 120 -8.81 -8.12 10.17
N ILE A 121 -9.78 -8.95 10.58
CA ILE A 121 -10.29 -8.93 11.97
C ILE A 121 -9.24 -9.51 12.93
N VAL A 122 -8.62 -10.64 12.57
CA VAL A 122 -7.70 -11.39 13.43
C VAL A 122 -6.24 -11.26 12.98
N LEU A 123 -6.02 -11.06 11.68
CA LEU A 123 -4.67 -11.01 11.11
C LEU A 123 -4.18 -9.56 11.02
N ARG A 124 -2.87 -9.40 10.86
CA ARG A 124 -2.28 -8.08 10.63
C ARG A 124 -2.76 -7.50 9.30
N PRO A 125 -2.82 -6.16 9.20
CA PRO A 125 -3.15 -5.51 7.95
C PRO A 125 -2.09 -5.77 6.87
N VAL A 126 -2.54 -5.74 5.63
CA VAL A 126 -1.72 -5.92 4.44
C VAL A 126 -1.95 -4.74 3.50
N VAL A 127 -0.87 -4.13 3.03
CA VAL A 127 -0.93 -3.12 1.97
C VAL A 127 -0.63 -3.80 0.65
N LEU A 128 -1.57 -3.76 -0.28
CA LEU A 128 -1.34 -4.16 -1.67
C LEU A 128 -0.92 -2.92 -2.46
N PHE A 129 0.14 -3.06 -3.23
CA PHE A 129 0.76 -1.97 -3.97
C PHE A 129 1.02 -2.43 -5.40
N TYR A 130 0.41 -1.75 -6.35
CA TYR A 130 0.63 -1.94 -7.78
C TYR A 130 1.53 -0.83 -8.29
N GLU A 131 2.69 -1.22 -8.79
CA GLU A 131 3.59 -0.34 -9.51
C GLU A 131 3.67 -0.84 -10.95
N ASN A 132 3.59 0.10 -11.88
CA ASN A 132 3.84 -0.18 -13.28
C ASN A 132 5.36 -0.21 -13.47
N ASP A 133 5.95 -1.41 -13.48
CA ASP A 133 7.38 -1.57 -13.74
C ASP A 133 7.65 -1.18 -15.20
N SER A 134 8.55 -0.21 -15.40
CA SER A 134 8.68 0.59 -16.62
C SER A 134 8.74 -0.18 -17.94
N GLU A 135 7.96 0.30 -18.92
CA GLU A 135 7.97 0.17 -20.40
C GLU A 135 8.12 -1.20 -21.09
N THR A 136 8.68 -2.21 -20.44
CA THR A 136 9.19 -3.39 -21.16
C THR A 136 8.16 -4.49 -21.37
N ASP A 137 7.09 -4.59 -20.56
CA ASP A 137 6.03 -5.57 -20.81
C ASP A 137 4.66 -5.16 -20.24
N ILE A 138 3.80 -4.61 -21.12
CA ILE A 138 2.41 -4.21 -20.81
C ILE A 138 1.60 -5.38 -20.23
N ASN A 139 1.97 -6.62 -20.54
CA ASN A 139 1.23 -7.80 -20.10
C ASN A 139 1.69 -8.31 -18.74
N ASN A 140 2.80 -7.84 -18.18
CA ASN A 140 3.28 -8.27 -16.87
C ASN A 140 2.91 -7.26 -15.79
N VAL A 141 1.95 -7.65 -14.96
CA VAL A 141 1.48 -6.87 -13.82
C VAL A 141 2.16 -7.39 -12.55
N VAL A 142 2.78 -6.52 -11.77
CA VAL A 142 3.40 -6.88 -10.50
C VAL A 142 2.64 -6.23 -9.34
N ILE A 143 2.16 -7.05 -8.42
CA ILE A 143 1.52 -6.59 -7.18
C ILE A 143 2.43 -6.97 -6.02
N HIS A 144 2.79 -5.98 -5.23
CA HIS A 144 3.51 -6.15 -3.98
C HIS A 144 2.51 -6.25 -2.82
N ALA A 145 2.72 -7.20 -1.92
CA ALA A 145 1.99 -7.28 -0.67
C ALA A 145 2.95 -7.00 0.49
N TYR A 146 2.74 -5.87 1.14
CA TYR A 146 3.50 -5.44 2.31
C TYR A 146 2.73 -5.79 3.59
N CYS A 147 3.39 -6.48 4.51
CA CYS A 147 2.83 -6.83 5.81
C CYS A 147 3.89 -6.65 6.90
N GLY A 148 3.47 -6.34 8.12
CA GLY A 148 4.39 -6.29 9.25
C GLY A 148 4.96 -7.69 9.52
N ARG A 149 6.27 -7.79 9.77
CA ARG A 149 6.94 -9.06 10.10
C ARG A 149 6.27 -9.69 11.33
N SER A 150 5.78 -10.91 11.15
CA SER A 150 5.09 -11.74 12.14
C SER A 150 5.18 -13.20 11.70
N PRO A 151 5.19 -14.18 12.63
CA PRO A 151 5.05 -15.59 12.29
C PRO A 151 3.82 -15.87 11.41
N LEU A 152 2.72 -15.14 11.62
CA LEU A 152 1.46 -15.31 10.89
C LEU A 152 1.33 -14.39 9.66
N ALA A 153 2.37 -13.64 9.29
CA ALA A 153 2.32 -12.70 8.16
C ALA A 153 1.99 -13.39 6.82
N PHE A 154 2.36 -14.67 6.67
CA PHE A 154 2.05 -15.41 5.44
C PHE A 154 0.55 -15.67 5.27
N LEU A 155 -0.19 -15.89 6.37
CA LEU A 155 -1.64 -16.09 6.32
C LEU A 155 -2.35 -14.80 5.94
N ALA A 156 -1.92 -13.68 6.53
CA ALA A 156 -2.46 -12.35 6.23
C ALA A 156 -2.30 -12.04 4.73
N VAL A 157 -1.08 -12.16 4.21
CA VAL A 157 -0.78 -11.94 2.79
C VAL A 157 -1.58 -12.90 1.90
N ARG A 158 -1.63 -14.20 2.23
CA ARG A 158 -2.38 -15.18 1.44
C ARG A 158 -3.87 -14.84 1.39
N GLN A 159 -4.46 -14.43 2.51
CA GLN A 159 -5.88 -14.10 2.56
C GLN A 159 -6.17 -12.80 1.80
N ALA A 160 -5.35 -11.77 1.95
CA ALA A 160 -5.47 -10.51 1.20
C ALA A 160 -5.38 -10.74 -0.30
N VAL A 161 -4.36 -11.47 -0.75
CA VAL A 161 -4.16 -11.80 -2.17
C VAL A 161 -5.29 -12.67 -2.70
N LYS A 162 -5.77 -13.67 -1.95
CA LYS A 162 -6.91 -14.49 -2.39
C LYS A 162 -8.19 -13.67 -2.54
N ARG A 163 -8.43 -12.67 -1.68
CA ARG A 163 -9.58 -11.76 -1.82
C ARG A 163 -9.43 -10.90 -3.08
N PHE A 164 -8.25 -10.31 -3.27
CA PHE A 164 -7.92 -9.54 -4.47
C PHE A 164 -8.09 -10.35 -5.76
N GLU A 165 -7.56 -11.57 -5.81
CA GLU A 165 -7.65 -12.48 -6.97
C GLU A 165 -9.10 -12.83 -7.35
N LYS A 166 -10.04 -12.81 -6.40
CA LYS A 166 -11.47 -13.02 -6.68
C LYS A 166 -12.12 -11.81 -7.36
N GLU A 167 -11.63 -10.62 -7.07
CA GLU A 167 -12.14 -9.37 -7.65
C GLU A 167 -11.47 -9.03 -8.99
N LEU A 168 -10.35 -9.68 -9.31
CA LEU A 168 -9.68 -9.51 -10.59
C LEU A 168 -10.54 -10.00 -11.76
N PRO A 169 -10.53 -9.28 -12.89
CA PRO A 169 -11.21 -9.74 -14.09
C PRO A 169 -10.48 -10.95 -14.70
N LYS A 170 -11.20 -11.79 -15.47
CA LYS A 170 -10.66 -13.04 -16.06
C LYS A 170 -9.46 -12.82 -16.98
N GLN A 171 -9.27 -11.61 -17.49
CA GLN A 171 -8.18 -11.16 -18.35
C GLN A 171 -6.85 -11.04 -17.60
N ILE A 172 -6.87 -10.89 -16.28
CA ILE A 172 -5.67 -10.79 -15.44
C ILE A 172 -5.56 -12.06 -14.62
N LYS A 173 -4.55 -12.88 -14.91
CA LYS A 173 -4.33 -14.17 -14.24
C LYS A 173 -2.98 -14.21 -13.59
N ARG A 174 -2.90 -14.84 -12.42
CA ARG A 174 -1.62 -15.05 -11.76
C ARG A 174 -0.71 -15.90 -12.64
N ALA A 175 0.50 -15.41 -12.86
CA ALA A 175 1.51 -16.20 -13.55
C ALA A 175 1.80 -17.43 -12.68
N ALA A 176 1.82 -18.62 -13.29
CA ALA A 176 2.29 -19.81 -12.60
C ALA A 176 3.70 -19.50 -12.07
N SER A 177 3.84 -19.50 -10.75
CA SER A 177 5.13 -19.47 -10.09
C SER A 177 5.85 -20.74 -10.52
N LYS A 178 6.65 -20.70 -11.59
CA LYS A 178 7.73 -21.67 -11.71
C LYS A 178 8.62 -21.41 -10.50
N GLU A 179 8.50 -22.29 -9.52
CA GLU A 179 9.35 -22.34 -8.34
C GLU A 179 10.80 -22.22 -8.79
N HIS A 180 11.45 -21.11 -8.46
CA HIS A 180 12.90 -21.13 -8.33
C HIS A 180 13.17 -21.63 -6.91
N SER A 181 13.45 -22.93 -6.86
CA SER A 181 14.51 -23.57 -6.06
C SER A 181 15.60 -22.61 -5.64
#